data_AF-A0A356D3S5-F1
#
_entry.id   AF-A0A356D3S5-F1
#
_cell.length_a   1.000
_cell.length_b   1.000
_cell.length_c   1.000
_cell.angle_alpha   90.00
_cell.angle_beta   90.00
_cell.angle_gamma   90.00
#
_symmetry.space_group_name_H-M   'P 1'
#
loop_
_entity.id
_entity.type
_entity.pdbx_description
1 polymer ?
#
loop_
_entity_poly.entity_id
_entity_poly.type
_entity_poly.pdbx_seq_one_letter_code
_entity_poly.pdbx_strand_id
1 'polypeptide(L)'
;MSNIPSMPQLGIYVSKIDPALRITVTDVDIVDDDDDSPDDELFYLVRWIEGEDESDMSAIEFELDPFEWQAFAESEQLVFERDPYMDSVPENSNLAKIRDLLIKTKQNDRS
;
A
#
# COMPACT_ATOMS: atom_id res chain seq x y z
N MET A 1 -16.01 17.49 5.78
CA MET A 1 -15.47 16.49 4.87
C MET A 1 -14.10 16.15 5.40
N SER A 2 -14.02 15.10 6.19
CA SER A 2 -12.78 14.58 6.75
C SER A 2 -11.89 14.20 5.56
N ASN A 3 -10.77 14.92 5.39
CA ASN A 3 -9.77 14.59 4.39
C ASN A 3 -9.02 13.35 4.89
N ILE A 4 -9.66 12.18 4.82
CA ILE A 4 -8.98 10.94 5.13
C ILE A 4 -7.91 10.77 4.04
N PRO A 5 -6.62 10.65 4.43
CA PRO A 5 -5.54 10.46 3.47
C PRO A 5 -5.82 9.24 2.60
N SER A 6 -5.35 9.27 1.35
CA SER A 6 -5.60 8.15 0.44
C SER A 6 -4.86 6.90 0.91
N MET A 7 -5.59 5.81 1.09
CA MET A 7 -5.05 4.51 1.47
C MET A 7 -3.93 4.06 0.51
N PRO A 8 -2.76 3.64 1.02
CA PRO A 8 -1.67 3.18 0.18
C PRO A 8 -1.98 1.86 -0.53
N GLN A 9 -1.23 1.59 -1.58
CA GLN A 9 -1.23 0.31 -2.28
C GLN A 9 -0.23 -0.62 -1.62
N LEU A 10 -0.50 -1.92 -1.65
CA LEU A 10 0.49 -2.92 -1.23
C LEU A 10 1.60 -3.02 -2.28
N GLY A 11 2.83 -3.19 -1.81
CA GLY A 11 4.00 -3.33 -2.66
C GLY A 11 5.04 -2.25 -2.41
N ILE A 12 5.86 -2.01 -3.43
CA ILE A 12 7.14 -1.34 -3.27
C ILE A 12 7.01 0.16 -3.52
N TYR A 13 7.55 0.94 -2.60
CA TYR A 13 7.70 2.38 -2.70
C TYR A 13 9.18 2.76 -2.71
N VAL A 14 9.51 3.74 -3.54
CA VAL A 14 10.85 4.33 -3.63
C VAL A 14 10.79 5.82 -3.32
N SER A 15 11.77 6.31 -2.56
CA SER A 15 11.91 7.75 -2.35
C SER A 15 12.47 8.42 -3.60
N LYS A 16 11.93 9.60 -3.93
CA LYS A 16 12.49 10.46 -4.98
C LYS A 16 13.66 11.33 -4.51
N ILE A 17 13.86 11.46 -3.21
CA ILE A 17 14.89 12.32 -2.63
C ILE A 17 16.05 11.53 -2.04
N ASP A 18 15.82 10.32 -1.55
CA ASP A 18 16.86 9.37 -1.12
C ASP A 18 16.76 8.06 -1.92
N PRO A 19 17.61 7.87 -2.95
CA PRO A 19 17.62 6.63 -3.74
C PRO A 19 17.94 5.36 -2.94
N ALA A 20 18.48 5.48 -1.72
CA ALA A 20 18.73 4.33 -0.85
C ALA A 20 17.46 3.92 -0.06
N LEU A 21 16.51 4.84 0.13
CA LEU A 21 15.28 4.56 0.83
C LEU A 21 14.28 3.86 -0.11
N ARG A 22 14.11 2.58 0.16
CA ARG A 22 13.11 1.73 -0.48
C ARG A 22 12.40 0.94 0.59
N ILE A 23 11.09 0.89 0.50
CA ILE A 23 10.25 0.20 1.46
C ILE A 23 9.25 -0.69 0.75
N THR A 24 8.76 -1.68 1.47
CA THR A 24 7.67 -2.53 1.01
C THR A 24 6.51 -2.43 1.99
N VAL A 25 5.37 -1.94 1.52
CA VAL A 25 4.11 -1.96 2.26
C VAL A 25 3.54 -3.37 2.17
N THR A 26 3.60 -4.07 3.30
CA THR A 26 3.23 -5.48 3.44
C THR A 26 1.75 -5.67 3.72
N ASP A 27 1.14 -4.72 4.44
CA ASP A 27 -0.27 -4.80 4.82
C ASP A 27 -0.90 -3.42 5.02
N VAL A 28 -2.23 -3.36 4.85
CA VAL A 28 -3.04 -2.19 5.17
C VAL A 28 -4.36 -2.64 5.81
N ASP A 29 -4.40 -2.60 7.14
CA ASP A 29 -5.55 -3.02 7.93
C ASP A 29 -6.55 -1.87 8.07
N ILE A 30 -7.85 -2.13 7.89
CA ILE A 30 -8.90 -1.18 8.25
C ILE A 30 -9.29 -1.47 9.70
N VAL A 31 -9.15 -0.47 10.55
CA VAL A 31 -9.48 -0.55 11.97
C VAL A 31 -10.79 0.18 12.21
N ASP A 32 -11.72 -0.52 12.83
CA ASP A 32 -12.93 0.04 13.44
C ASP A 32 -12.57 0.41 14.88
N ASP A 33 -12.83 1.66 15.27
CA ASP A 33 -12.71 2.03 16.69
C ASP A 33 -13.94 1.40 17.36
N ASP A 34 -13.73 0.37 18.18
CA ASP A 34 -14.77 -0.52 18.74
C ASP A 34 -15.82 0.19 19.65
N ASP A 35 -15.89 1.54 19.66
CA ASP A 35 -16.65 2.33 20.62
C ASP A 35 -18.07 2.69 20.19
N ASP A 36 -18.77 1.86 19.38
CA ASP A 36 -20.22 1.90 19.05
C ASP A 36 -20.83 3.32 18.83
N SER A 37 -19.99 4.29 18.53
CA SER A 37 -20.32 5.71 18.54
C SER A 37 -20.66 6.06 17.11
N PRO A 38 -21.77 6.79 16.89
CA PRO A 38 -22.24 7.10 15.54
C PRO A 38 -21.25 7.97 14.73
N ASP A 39 -20.18 8.42 15.37
CA ASP A 39 -19.09 9.23 14.81
C ASP A 39 -17.76 8.47 14.73
N ASP A 40 -17.71 7.15 14.99
CA ASP A 40 -16.48 6.36 14.86
C ASP A 40 -16.02 6.35 13.39
N GLU A 41 -14.93 7.08 13.13
CA GLU A 41 -14.32 7.18 11.82
C GLU A 41 -13.38 5.99 11.61
N LEU A 42 -13.78 5.07 10.71
CA LEU A 42 -12.90 4.02 10.18
C LEU A 42 -11.59 4.64 9.69
N PHE A 43 -10.47 4.10 10.16
CA PHE A 43 -9.13 4.48 9.70
C PHE A 43 -8.33 3.24 9.27
N TYR A 44 -7.16 3.44 8.68
CA TYR A 44 -6.29 2.34 8.25
C TYR A 44 -4.93 2.42 8.93
N LEU A 45 -4.32 1.25 9.18
CA LEU A 45 -2.95 1.10 9.65
C LEU A 45 -2.10 0.52 8.52
N VAL A 46 -0.99 1.19 8.21
CA VAL A 46 -0.07 0.79 7.16
C VAL A 46 1.11 0.07 7.80
N ARG A 47 1.32 -1.19 7.41
CA ARG A 47 2.51 -1.96 7.79
C ARG A 47 3.52 -1.98 6.66
N TRP A 48 4.78 -1.73 6.99
CA TRP A 48 5.86 -1.75 6.01
C TRP A 48 7.20 -2.19 6.61
N ILE A 49 8.06 -2.68 5.72
CA ILE A 49 9.45 -3.06 6.02
C ILE A 49 10.43 -2.26 5.15
N GLU A 50 11.64 -2.04 5.65
CA GLU A 50 12.72 -1.48 4.85
C GLU A 50 13.24 -2.53 3.84
N GLY A 51 13.48 -2.12 2.60
CA GLY A 51 13.92 -2.98 1.51
C GLY A 51 12.78 -3.57 0.67
N GLU A 52 13.12 -4.58 -0.13
CA GLU A 52 12.21 -5.28 -1.06
C GLU A 52 11.85 -6.70 -0.63
N ASP A 53 12.59 -7.25 0.33
CA ASP A 53 12.53 -8.68 0.63
C ASP A 53 11.58 -8.96 1.79
N GLU A 54 10.30 -9.13 1.47
CA GLU A 54 9.29 -9.57 2.44
C GLU A 54 9.56 -10.98 2.99
N SER A 55 10.39 -11.79 2.33
CA SER A 55 10.77 -13.11 2.84
C SER A 55 11.82 -13.03 3.94
N ASP A 56 12.42 -11.86 4.15
CA ASP A 56 13.28 -11.62 5.29
C ASP A 56 12.43 -11.50 6.57
N MET A 57 12.16 -12.65 7.20
CA MET A 57 11.48 -12.73 8.49
C MET A 57 12.22 -12.01 9.63
N SER A 58 13.42 -11.46 9.37
CA SER A 58 14.15 -10.62 10.32
C SER A 58 13.98 -9.12 10.05
N ALA A 59 13.30 -8.73 8.97
CA ALA A 59 13.01 -7.34 8.67
C ALA A 59 12.16 -6.72 9.78
N ILE A 60 12.53 -5.52 10.21
CA ILE A 60 11.77 -4.75 11.20
C ILE A 60 10.54 -4.18 10.49
N GLU A 61 9.37 -4.52 11.02
CA GLU A 61 8.09 -3.97 10.57
C GLU A 61 7.73 -2.71 11.35
N PHE A 62 7.24 -1.71 10.62
CA PHE A 62 6.77 -0.45 11.14
C PHE A 62 5.28 -0.32 10.84
N GLU A 63 4.55 0.30 11.76
CA GLU A 63 3.12 0.56 11.64
C GLU A 63 2.87 2.06 11.73
N LEU A 64 2.06 2.61 10.82
CA LEU A 64 1.73 4.04 10.76
C LEU A 64 0.23 4.24 10.56
N ASP A 65 -0.35 5.22 11.26
CA ASP A 65 -1.72 5.68 11.01
C ASP A 65 -1.83 6.46 9.68
N PRO A 66 -3.03 6.85 9.21
CA PRO A 66 -3.19 7.54 7.94
C PRO A 66 -2.40 8.85 7.83
N PHE A 67 -2.32 9.63 8.91
CA PHE A 67 -1.66 10.92 8.95
C PHE A 67 -0.15 10.75 9.03
N GLU A 68 0.34 9.81 9.84
CA GLU A 68 1.75 9.46 9.93
C GLU A 68 2.27 8.93 8.60
N TRP A 69 1.52 8.03 7.95
CA TRP A 69 1.85 7.54 6.61
C TRP A 69 1.92 8.67 5.60
N GLN A 70 0.92 9.56 5.58
CA GLN A 70 0.90 10.67 4.64
C GLN A 70 2.10 11.60 4.86
N ALA A 71 2.37 11.99 6.11
CA ALA A 71 3.49 12.85 6.43
C ALA A 71 4.83 12.22 6.03
N PHE A 72 5.00 10.93 6.30
CA PHE A 72 6.18 10.16 5.90
C PHE A 72 6.33 10.11 4.37
N ALA A 73 5.27 9.69 3.65
CA ALA A 73 5.27 9.59 2.20
C ALA A 73 5.52 10.94 1.51
N GLU A 74 4.98 12.04 2.04
CA GLU A 74 5.23 13.39 1.54
C GLU A 74 6.66 13.85 1.83
N SER A 75 7.16 13.62 3.05
CA SER A 75 8.51 14.02 3.45
C SER A 75 9.59 13.33 2.61
N GLU A 76 9.42 12.03 2.36
CA GLU A 76 10.35 11.20 1.59
C GLU A 76 10.02 11.16 0.10
N GLN A 77 8.98 11.87 -0.34
CA GLN A 77 8.45 11.84 -1.71
C GLN A 77 8.32 10.41 -2.24
N LEU A 78 7.74 9.52 -1.43
CA LEU A 78 7.56 8.12 -1.77
C LEU A 78 6.63 7.98 -2.97
N VAL A 79 7.05 7.16 -3.92
CA VAL A 79 6.25 6.82 -5.10
C VAL A 79 6.14 5.32 -5.20
N PHE A 80 4.90 4.87 -5.40
CA PHE A 80 4.61 3.49 -5.73
C PHE A 80 5.32 3.11 -7.03
N GLU A 81 6.21 2.12 -6.95
CA GLU A 81 6.95 1.61 -8.11
C GLU A 81 6.25 0.40 -8.71
N ARG A 82 5.98 -0.62 -7.89
CA ARG A 82 5.46 -1.91 -8.37
C ARG A 82 4.84 -2.77 -7.27
N ASP A 83 4.00 -3.71 -7.69
CA ASP A 83 3.47 -4.79 -6.85
C ASP A 83 4.26 -6.09 -7.16
N PRO A 84 5.08 -6.59 -6.23
CA PRO A 84 5.93 -7.77 -6.47
C PRO A 84 5.11 -9.06 -6.74
N TYR A 85 3.87 -9.13 -6.23
CA TYR A 85 2.98 -10.27 -6.45
C TYR A 85 2.35 -10.25 -7.84
N MET A 86 2.04 -9.06 -8.37
CA MET A 86 1.48 -8.91 -9.72
C MET A 86 2.53 -8.98 -10.83
N ASP A 87 3.77 -8.58 -10.53
CA ASP A 87 4.90 -8.62 -11.46
C ASP A 87 5.47 -10.03 -11.67
N SER A 88 5.36 -10.89 -10.65
CA SER A 88 5.85 -12.27 -10.72
C SER A 88 4.89 -13.24 -11.45
N VAL A 89 3.69 -12.76 -11.83
CA VAL A 89 2.70 -13.59 -12.53
C VAL A 89 3.15 -13.87 -13.98
N PRO A 90 3.35 -15.14 -14.38
CA PRO A 90 3.73 -15.45 -15.76
C PRO A 90 2.66 -14.97 -16.75
N GLU A 91 3.05 -14.21 -17.78
CA GLU A 91 2.14 -13.55 -18.74
C GLU A 91 1.15 -14.51 -19.43
N ASN A 92 1.50 -15.78 -19.56
CA ASN A 92 0.66 -16.81 -20.20
C ASN A 92 -0.18 -17.64 -19.20
N SER A 93 -0.15 -17.30 -17.91
CA SER A 93 -0.90 -18.01 -16.89
C SER A 93 -2.38 -17.59 -16.86
N ASN A 94 -3.23 -18.43 -16.28
CA ASN A 94 -4.62 -18.04 -16.01
C ASN A 94 -4.70 -16.86 -15.02
N LEU A 95 -3.71 -16.71 -14.14
CA LEU A 95 -3.60 -15.58 -13.21
C LEU A 95 -3.36 -14.26 -13.95
N ALA A 96 -2.50 -14.26 -14.99
CA ALA A 96 -2.29 -13.05 -15.82
C ALA A 96 -3.58 -12.62 -16.53
N LYS A 97 -4.37 -13.58 -17.03
CA LYS A 97 -5.68 -13.28 -17.65
C LYS A 97 -6.67 -12.68 -16.65
N ILE A 98 -6.69 -13.18 -15.41
CA ILE A 98 -7.55 -12.64 -14.34
C ILE A 98 -7.08 -11.23 -13.95
N ARG A 99 -5.77 -11.01 -13.78
CA ARG A 99 -5.17 -9.70 -13.52
C ARG A 99 -5.59 -8.68 -14.59
N ASP A 100 -5.38 -9.00 -15.86
CA ASP A 100 -5.69 -8.09 -16.97
C ASP A 100 -7.20 -7.76 -17.05
N LEU A 101 -8.06 -8.74 -16.73
CA LEU A 101 -9.50 -8.54 -16.65
C LEU A 101 -9.88 -7.59 -15.50
N LEU A 102 -9.28 -7.75 -14.31
CA LEU A 102 -9.53 -6.88 -13.16
C LEU A 102 -9.04 -5.43 -13.41
N ILE A 103 -7.88 -5.26 -14.03
CA ILE A 103 -7.35 -3.94 -14.41
C ILE A 103 -8.30 -3.25 -15.38
N LYS A 104 -8.79 -3.97 -16.40
CA LYS A 104 -9.71 -3.44 -17.40
C LYS A 104 -11.05 -3.02 -16.79
N THR A 105 -11.57 -3.78 -15.83
CA THR A 105 -12.81 -3.42 -15.12
C THR A 105 -12.62 -2.16 -14.27
N LYS A 106 -11.51 -2.03 -13.52
CA LYS A 106 -11.18 -0.82 -12.74
C LYS A 106 -11.08 0.45 -13.58
N GLN A 107 -10.60 0.34 -14.82
CA GLN A 107 -10.51 1.49 -15.74
C GLN A 107 -11.89 1.93 -16.26
N ASN A 108 -12.81 0.99 -16.45
CA ASN A 108 -14.16 1.28 -16.90
C ASN A 108 -15.03 1.93 -15.81
N ASP A 109 -14.84 1.60 -14.54
CA ASP A 109 -15.59 2.21 -13.42
C ASP A 109 -15.19 3.67 -13.14
N ARG A 110 -14.08 4.15 -13.72
CA ARG A 110 -13.60 5.54 -13.62
C ARG A 110 -13.98 6.41 -14.82
N SER A 111 -14.76 5.89 -15.78
CA SER A 111 -15.21 6.60 -16.99
C SER A 111 -16.66 7.08 -16.91
#